data_AF-A0A369QLW0-F1
#
_entry.id   AF-A0A369QLW0-F1
#
_cell.length_a   1.000
_cell.length_b   1.000
_cell.length_c   1.000
_cell.angle_alpha   90.00
_cell.angle_beta   90.00
_cell.angle_gamma   90.00
#
_symmetry.space_group_name_H-M   'P 1'
#
loop_
_entity.id
_entity.type
_entity.pdbx_description
1 polymer ?
#
loop_
_entity_poly.entity_id
_entity_poly.type
_entity_poly.pdbx_seq_one_letter_code
_entity_poly.pdbx_strand_id
1 'polypeptide(L)' 'MHISKEEFEQNFQETIDLVLSQLAEHPEVAPDKFYSVVCMLENLAFFSPVLYQALRESKK' A
#
# COMPACT_ATOMS: atom_id res chain seq x y z
N MET A 1 -5.55 -10.56 15.03
CA MET A 1 -5.19 -9.17 14.64
C MET A 1 -6.09 -8.23 15.43
N HIS A 2 -5.53 -7.19 16.08
CA HIS A 2 -6.26 -6.36 17.06
C HIS A 2 -6.80 -5.04 16.50
N ILE A 3 -6.46 -4.67 15.27
CA ILE A 3 -6.96 -3.46 14.59
C ILE A 3 -8.24 -3.76 13.80
N SER A 4 -9.08 -2.74 13.60
CA SER A 4 -10.29 -2.86 12.77
C SER A 4 -9.95 -2.94 11.28
N LYS A 5 -10.95 -3.23 10.44
CA LYS A 5 -10.79 -3.22 8.98
C LYS A 5 -10.51 -1.80 8.48
N GLU A 6 -11.28 -0.84 8.98
CA GLU A 6 -11.15 0.58 8.63
C GLU A 6 -9.77 1.12 9.04
N GLU A 7 -9.31 0.79 10.25
CA GLU A 7 -7.99 1.18 10.75
C GLU A 7 -6.87 0.55 9.92
N PHE A 8 -7.02 -0.71 9.52
CA PHE A 8 -6.05 -1.34 8.62
C PHE A 8 -6.00 -0.66 7.25
N GLU A 9 -7.15 -0.41 6.63
CA GLU A 9 -7.22 0.23 5.30
C GLU A 9 -6.64 1.63 5.32
N GLN A 10 -6.95 2.42 6.36
CA GLN A 10 -6.38 3.75 6.55
C GLN A 10 -4.85 3.68 6.69
N ASN A 11 -4.35 2.86 7.62
CA ASN A 11 -2.91 2.72 7.84
C ASN A 11 -2.19 2.20 6.58
N PHE A 12 -2.85 1.33 5.81
CA PHE A 12 -2.31 0.82 4.56
C PHE A 12 -2.19 1.93 3.51
N GLN A 13 -3.24 2.73 3.32
CA GLN A 13 -3.20 3.88 2.41
C GLN A 13 -2.11 4.87 2.81
N GLU A 14 -2.05 5.27 4.08
CA GLU A 14 -1.04 6.20 4.60
C GLU A 14 0.39 5.66 4.36
N THR A 15 0.58 4.35 4.50
CA THR A 15 1.87 3.71 4.22
C THR A 15 2.23 3.78 2.73
N ILE A 16 1.27 3.52 1.85
CA ILE A 16 1.48 3.59 0.39
C ILE A 16 1.82 5.02 -0.02
N ASP A 17 1.08 6.01 0.47
CA ASP A 17 1.32 7.44 0.21
C ASP A 17 2.74 7.86 0.67
N LEU A 18 3.16 7.40 1.86
CA LEU A 18 4.50 7.64 2.37
C LEU A 18 5.58 7.03 1.46
N VAL A 19 5.40 5.78 1.03
CA VAL A 19 6.35 5.12 0.12
C VAL A 19 6.44 5.85 -1.22
N LEU A 20 5.31 6.27 -1.78
CA LEU A 20 5.28 7.00 -3.06
C LEU A 20 5.96 8.37 -2.96
N SER A 21 5.72 9.12 -1.88
CA SER A 21 6.37 10.41 -1.68
C SER A 21 7.89 10.26 -1.55
N GLN A 22 8.36 9.29 -0.78
CA GLN A 22 9.80 9.00 -0.66
C GLN A 22 10.41 8.60 -2.01
N LEU A 23 9.76 7.72 -2.76
CA LEU A 23 10.24 7.30 -4.09
C LEU A 23 10.32 8.46 -5.08
N ALA A 24 9.37 9.40 -5.03
CA ALA A 24 9.35 10.56 -5.91
C ALA A 24 10.51 11.53 -5.63
N GLU A 25 11.00 11.59 -4.40
CA GLU A 25 12.10 12.45 -3.98
C GLU A 25 13.49 11.89 -4.34
N HIS A 26 13.57 10.61 -4.74
CA HIS A 26 14.83 9.98 -5.10
C HIS A 26 15.23 10.27 -6.56
N PRO A 27 16.33 11.03 -6.80
CA PRO A 27 16.72 11.45 -8.15
C PRO A 27 17.17 10.29 -9.07
N GLU A 28 17.40 9.11 -8.50
CA GLU A 28 17.80 7.90 -9.22
C GLU A 28 16.59 7.15 -9.82
N VAL A 29 15.37 7.51 -9.42
CA VAL A 29 14.16 6.86 -9.91
C VAL A 29 13.76 7.45 -11.25
N ALA A 30 13.88 6.64 -12.30
CA ALA A 30 13.43 7.03 -13.63
C ALA A 30 11.89 7.22 -13.64
N PRO A 31 11.35 8.29 -14.26
CA PRO A 31 9.91 8.61 -14.20
C PRO A 31 8.98 7.50 -14.71
N ASP A 32 9.40 6.74 -15.72
CA ASP A 32 8.67 5.60 -16.28
C ASP A 32 8.58 4.44 -15.28
N LYS A 33 9.68 4.19 -14.54
CA LYS A 33 9.71 3.21 -13.46
C LYS A 33 8.89 3.66 -12.27
N PHE A 34 8.97 4.94 -11.91
CA PHE A 34 8.14 5.52 -10.85
C PHE A 34 6.65 5.31 -11.14
N TYR A 35 6.20 5.67 -12.35
CA TYR A 35 4.80 5.50 -12.75
C TYR A 35 4.33 4.05 -12.63
N SER A 36 5.15 3.09 -13.08
CA SER A 36 4.83 1.67 -12.99
C SER A 36 4.68 1.21 -11.54
N VAL A 37 5.53 1.70 -10.64
CA VAL A 37 5.47 1.42 -9.21
C VAL A 37 4.24 2.05 -8.56
N VAL A 38 3.90 3.30 -8.91
CA VAL A 38 2.66 3.96 -8.48
C VAL A 38 1.46 3.10 -8.84
N CYS A 39 1.31 2.71 -10.11
CA CYS A 39 0.18 1.88 -10.54
C CYS A 39 0.10 0.55 -9.78
N MET A 40 1.24 -0.10 -9.51
CA MET A 40 1.27 -1.33 -8.75
C MET A 40 0.83 -1.13 -7.29
N LEU A 41 1.33 -0.09 -6.63
CA LEU A 41 1.07 0.20 -5.22
C LEU A 41 -0.36 0.70 -4.98
N GLU A 42 -0.90 1.54 -5.89
CA GLU A 42 -2.30 1.98 -5.86
C GLU A 42 -3.26 0.80 -6.04
N ASN A 43 -2.95 -0.13 -6.95
CA ASN A 43 -3.74 -1.36 -7.08
C ASN A 43 -3.68 -2.20 -5.78
N LEU A 44 -2.51 -2.28 -5.15
CA LEU A 44 -2.36 -2.99 -3.88
C LEU A 44 -3.19 -2.33 -2.77
N ALA A 45 -3.21 -0.99 -2.71
CA ALA A 45 -4.03 -0.22 -1.78
C ALA A 45 -5.53 -0.45 -2.01
N PHE A 46 -5.96 -0.47 -3.28
CA PHE A 46 -7.34 -0.81 -3.67
C PHE A 46 -7.74 -2.21 -3.19
N PHE A 47 -6.82 -3.18 -3.22
CA PHE A 47 -7.06 -4.54 -2.72
C PHE A 47 -6.86 -4.71 -1.20
N SER A 48 -6.61 -3.63 -0.45
CA SER A 48 -6.44 -3.69 1.01
C SER A 48 -7.57 -4.42 1.78
N PRO A 49 -8.87 -4.37 1.39
CA PRO A 49 -9.90 -5.15 2.08
C PRO A 49 -9.68 -6.67 1.96
N VAL A 50 -9.18 -7.13 0.81
CA VAL A 50 -8.88 -8.54 0.54
C VAL A 50 -7.65 -8.96 1.35
N LEU A 51 -6.63 -8.10 1.42
CA LEU A 51 -5.43 -8.34 2.23
C LEU A 51 -5.78 -8.45 3.72
N TYR A 52 -6.65 -7.58 4.24
CA TYR A 52 -7.14 -7.66 5.61
C TYR A 52 -7.78 -9.02 5.91
N GLN A 53 -8.65 -9.48 5.00
CA GLN A 53 -9.33 -10.77 5.15
C GLN A 53 -8.32 -11.93 5.14
N ALA A 54 -7.42 -11.98 4.17
CA ALA A 54 -6.40 -13.02 4.07
C ALA A 54 -5.51 -13.08 5.32
N LEU A 55 -5.10 -11.91 5.84
CA LEU A 55 -4.30 -11.82 7.08
C LEU A 55 -5.08 -12.26 8.31
N ARG A 56 -6.37 -11.94 8.40
CA ARG A 56 -7.24 -12.41 9.50
C ARG A 56 -7.43 -13.93 9.46
N GLU A 57 -7.58 -14.51 8.27
CA GLU A 57 -7.73 -15.96 8.07
C GLU A 57 -6.44 -16.72 8.36
N SER A 58 -5.27 -16.17 7.99
CA SER A 58 -3.95 -16.79 8.29
C SER A 58 -3.61 -16.86 9.78
N LYS A 59 -4.29 -16.07 10.62
CA LYS A 59 -4.08 -16.01 12.08
C LYS A 59 -5.14 -16.80 12.86
N LYS A 60 -6.05 -17.50 12.19
CA LYS A 60 -6.96 -18.48 12.79
C LYS A 60 -6.30 -19.86 12.79
#